data_AF-A0A8T3T752-F1
#
_entry.id   AF-A0A8T3T752-F1
#
_cell.length_a   1.000
_cell.length_b   1.000
_cell.length_c   1.000
_cell.angle_alpha   90.00
_cell.angle_beta   90.00
_cell.angle_gamma   90.00
#
_symmetry.space_group_name_H-M   'P 1'
#
loop_
_entity.id
_entity.type
_entity.pdbx_description
1 polymer ?
#
loop_
_entity_poly.entity_id
_entity_poly.type
_entity_poly.pdbx_seq_one_letter_code
_entity_poly.pdbx_strand_id
1 'polypeptide(L)'
;MPVQARVKLDALVSDFGSQARVADVLEVDRSRVSRWLKGEQPDAENSAKLDGVEFVLSRLLGRYQPQTALKWLQGINPQLGDRRPVDLIRSGRVAEVLEAVETDLADAYA
;
A
#
# COMPACT_ATOMS: atom_id res chain seq x y z
N MET A 1 18.26 -10.84 2.08
CA MET A 1 18.56 -9.41 2.24
C MET A 1 17.21 -8.68 2.27
N PRO A 2 16.86 -7.93 3.33
CA PRO A 2 15.66 -7.10 3.28
C PRO A 2 15.81 -6.13 2.10
N VAL A 3 14.81 -6.08 1.23
CA VAL A 3 14.76 -5.11 0.14
C VAL A 3 14.80 -3.72 0.78
N GLN A 4 15.73 -2.86 0.36
CA GLN A 4 15.87 -1.53 0.93
C GLN A 4 14.56 -0.76 0.75
N ALA A 5 14.14 -0.01 1.77
CA ALA A 5 12.91 0.79 1.75
C ALA A 5 12.81 1.68 0.49
N ARG A 6 13.96 2.18 -0.01
CA ARG A 6 14.04 2.93 -1.26
C ARG A 6 13.53 2.15 -2.48
N VAL A 7 13.91 0.88 -2.62
CA VAL A 7 13.51 0.05 -3.78
C VAL A 7 11.99 -0.19 -3.76
N LYS A 8 11.43 -0.45 -2.57
CA LYS A 8 9.98 -0.57 -2.40
C LYS A 8 9.28 0.74 -2.75
N LEU A 9 9.82 1.86 -2.26
CA LEU A 9 9.28 3.18 -2.54
C LEU A 9 9.34 3.53 -4.03
N ASP A 10 10.43 3.20 -4.73
CA ASP A 10 10.55 3.38 -6.17
C ASP A 10 9.49 2.57 -6.93
N ALA A 11 9.26 1.31 -6.54
CA ALA A 11 8.20 0.47 -7.11
C ALA A 11 6.81 1.09 -6.90
N LEU A 12 6.50 1.52 -5.67
CA LEU A 12 5.23 2.20 -5.40
C LEU A 12 5.10 3.50 -6.20
N VAL A 13 6.14 4.33 -6.30
CA VAL A 13 6.03 5.57 -7.10
C VAL A 13 5.73 5.26 -8.56
N SER A 14 6.28 4.17 -9.09
CA SER A 14 5.96 3.67 -10.44
C SER A 14 4.50 3.21 -10.55
N ASP A 15 4.03 2.36 -9.63
CA ASP A 15 2.68 1.78 -9.67
C ASP A 15 1.58 2.82 -9.40
N PHE A 16 1.81 3.69 -8.42
CA PHE A 16 0.93 4.82 -8.10
C PHE A 16 1.10 5.96 -9.10
N GLY A 17 2.14 5.97 -9.94
CA GLY A 17 2.41 6.99 -10.96
C GLY A 17 2.81 8.38 -10.44
N SER A 18 2.90 8.59 -9.12
CA SER A 18 3.43 9.84 -8.54
C SER A 18 3.82 9.70 -7.07
N GLN A 19 4.83 10.48 -6.65
CA GLN A 19 5.22 10.61 -5.24
C GLN A 19 4.10 11.20 -4.37
N ALA A 20 3.25 12.06 -4.93
CA ALA A 20 2.14 12.68 -4.20
C ALA A 20 1.11 11.61 -3.77
N ARG A 21 0.71 10.72 -4.68
CA ARG A 21 -0.21 9.63 -4.33
C ARG A 21 0.38 8.67 -3.31
N VAL A 22 1.68 8.37 -3.38
CA VAL A 22 2.35 7.56 -2.36
C VAL A 22 2.33 8.26 -1.00
N ALA A 23 2.58 9.57 -0.97
CA ALA A 23 2.50 10.38 0.24
C ALA A 23 1.08 10.36 0.83
N ASP A 24 0.05 10.51 0.00
CA ASP A 24 -1.36 10.45 0.40
C ASP A 24 -1.73 9.08 0.97
N VAL A 25 -1.20 8.00 0.38
CA VAL A 25 -1.45 6.61 0.77
C VAL A 25 -0.73 6.25 2.06
N LEU A 26 0.48 6.76 2.29
CA LEU A 26 1.23 6.54 3.53
C LEU A 26 0.87 7.53 4.64
N GLU A 27 0.08 8.57 4.34
CA GLU A 27 -0.26 9.69 5.25
C GLU A 27 0.98 10.43 5.75
N VAL A 28 1.84 10.81 4.81
CA VAL A 28 3.09 11.54 5.09
C VAL A 28 3.23 12.73 4.17
N ASP A 29 4.07 13.68 4.55
CA ASP A 29 4.43 14.79 3.67
C ASP A 29 5.18 14.28 2.43
N ARG A 30 4.86 14.84 1.26
CA ARG A 30 5.58 14.57 0.00
C ARG A 30 7.09 14.82 0.12
N SER A 31 7.50 15.76 0.97
CA SER A 31 8.92 16.03 1.24
C SER A 31 9.64 14.84 1.89
N ARG A 32 8.96 14.07 2.76
CA ARG A 32 9.50 12.83 3.35
C ARG A 32 9.71 11.77 2.28
N VAL A 33 8.72 11.56 1.40
CA VAL A 33 8.85 10.65 0.25
C VAL A 33 10.05 11.02 -0.61
N SER A 34 10.23 12.32 -0.91
CA SER A 34 11.41 12.78 -1.66
C SER A 34 12.74 12.51 -0.95
N ARG A 35 12.80 12.68 0.38
CA ARG A 35 14.00 12.39 1.17
C ARG A 35 14.32 10.89 1.18
N TRP A 36 13.31 10.03 1.31
CA TRP A 36 13.49 8.58 1.28
C TRP A 36 14.00 8.08 -0.08
N LEU A 37 13.50 8.64 -1.18
CA LEU A 37 14.02 8.37 -2.53
C LEU A 37 15.48 8.82 -2.71
N LYS A 38 15.92 9.84 -1.97
CA LYS A 38 17.31 10.32 -1.95
C LYS A 38 18.23 9.48 -1.05
N GLY A 39 17.70 8.45 -0.40
CA GLY A 39 18.48 7.49 0.41
C GLY A 39 18.36 7.68 1.91
N GLU A 40 17.50 8.59 2.39
CA GLU A 40 17.18 8.65 3.81
C GLU A 40 16.34 7.45 4.22
N GLN A 41 16.63 6.86 5.37
CA GLN A 41 15.84 5.74 5.86
C GLN A 41 14.58 6.24 6.58
N PRO A 42 13.39 5.71 6.24
CA PRO A 42 12.19 5.93 7.04
C PRO A 42 12.40 5.40 8.46
N ASP A 43 11.71 6.01 9.43
CA ASP A 43 11.61 5.44 10.77
C ASP A 43 10.86 4.08 10.75
N ALA A 44 10.86 3.37 11.89
CA ALA A 44 10.27 2.05 11.98
C ALA A 44 8.77 2.03 11.65
N GLU A 45 8.04 3.08 12.04
CA GLU A 45 6.60 3.20 11.79
C GLU A 45 6.31 3.36 10.29
N ASN A 46 7.01 4.28 9.64
CA ASN A 46 6.86 4.53 8.21
C ASN A 46 7.38 3.37 7.36
N SER A 47 8.41 2.67 7.83
CA SER A 47 8.89 1.43 7.20
C SER A 47 7.83 0.34 7.24
N ALA A 48 7.15 0.15 8.38
CA ALA A 48 6.07 -0.82 8.50
C ALA A 48 4.86 -0.46 7.62
N LYS A 49 4.50 0.83 7.55
CA LYS A 49 3.45 1.33 6.64
C LYS A 49 3.80 1.04 5.18
N LEU A 50 5.04 1.36 4.78
CA LEU A 50 5.54 1.12 3.44
C LEU A 50 5.49 -0.36 3.06
N ASP A 51 5.96 -1.22 3.97
CA ASP A 51 5.96 -2.67 3.79
C ASP A 51 4.54 -3.23 3.66
N GLY A 52 3.61 -2.75 4.50
CA GLY A 52 2.20 -3.16 4.44
C GLY A 52 1.52 -2.75 3.13
N VAL A 53 1.72 -1.51 2.69
CA VAL A 53 1.14 -1.02 1.42
C VAL A 53 1.75 -1.76 0.23
N GLU A 54 3.06 -1.94 0.21
CA GLU A 54 3.74 -2.65 -0.88
C GLU A 54 3.24 -4.09 -0.98
N PHE A 55 3.17 -4.81 0.15
CA PHE A 55 2.75 -6.20 0.15
C PHE A 55 1.29 -6.39 -0.30
N VAL A 56 0.37 -5.57 0.22
CA VAL A 56 -1.04 -5.62 -0.21
C VAL A 56 -1.19 -5.23 -1.68
N LEU A 57 -0.47 -4.19 -2.13
CA LEU A 57 -0.51 -3.77 -3.53
C LEU A 57 0.02 -4.86 -4.46
N SER A 58 1.15 -5.50 -4.14
CA SER A 58 1.69 -6.61 -4.94
C SER A 58 0.68 -7.74 -5.09
N ARG A 59 -0.09 -8.04 -4.03
CA ARG A 59 -1.12 -9.07 -4.11
C ARG A 59 -2.27 -8.66 -5.04
N LEU A 60 -2.75 -7.42 -4.92
CA LEU A 60 -3.79 -6.87 -5.79
C LEU A 60 -3.35 -6.80 -7.26
N LEU A 61 -2.11 -6.38 -7.52
CA LEU A 61 -1.54 -6.28 -8.87
C LEU A 61 -1.42 -7.64 -9.57
N GLY A 62 -1.45 -8.75 -8.83
CA GLY A 62 -1.54 -10.09 -9.41
C GLY A 62 -2.82 -10.34 -10.20
N ARG A 63 -3.87 -9.53 -10.01
CA ARG A 63 -5.16 -9.65 -10.71
C ARG A 63 -5.68 -8.34 -11.27
N TYR A 64 -5.45 -7.24 -10.58
CA TYR A 64 -5.97 -5.92 -10.92
C TYR A 64 -4.92 -5.06 -11.62
N GLN A 65 -5.37 -4.24 -12.57
CA GLN A 65 -4.53 -3.18 -13.10
C GLN A 65 -4.20 -2.15 -11.99
N PRO A 66 -3.05 -1.46 -12.06
CA PRO A 66 -2.61 -0.56 -10.99
C PRO A 66 -3.66 0.47 -10.54
N GLN A 67 -4.40 1.05 -11.50
CA GLN A 67 -5.46 2.02 -11.17
C GLN A 67 -6.62 1.38 -10.37
N THR A 68 -6.98 0.14 -10.66
CA THR A 68 -8.02 -0.58 -9.94
C THR A 68 -7.54 -0.99 -8.55
N ALA A 69 -6.30 -1.44 -8.42
CA ALA A 69 -5.69 -1.75 -7.12
C ALA A 69 -5.63 -0.51 -6.20
N LEU A 70 -5.30 0.66 -6.75
CA LEU A 70 -5.37 1.94 -6.02
C LEU A 70 -6.79 2.23 -5.53
N LYS A 71 -7.78 2.11 -6.42
CA LYS A 71 -9.19 2.35 -6.07
C LYS A 71 -9.66 1.38 -4.99
N TRP A 72 -9.21 0.13 -5.02
CA TRP A 72 -9.51 -0.84 -3.97
C TRP A 72 -8.92 -0.39 -2.63
N LEU A 73 -7.65 0.02 -2.59
CA LEU A 73 -6.98 0.49 -1.38
C LEU A 73 -7.58 1.77 -0.77
N GLN A 74 -8.02 2.70 -1.62
CA GLN A 74 -8.57 3.99 -1.21
C GLN A 74 -10.09 3.98 -1.04
N GLY A 75 -10.77 2.97 -1.60
CA GLY A 75 -12.21 2.81 -1.57
C GLY A 75 -12.71 2.25 -0.24
N ILE A 76 -14.01 2.43 -0.01
CA ILE A 76 -14.69 1.80 1.13
C ILE A 76 -14.88 0.32 0.82
N ASN A 77 -14.46 -0.56 1.74
CA ASN A 77 -14.57 -2.00 1.57
C ASN A 77 -15.56 -2.60 2.60
N PRO A 78 -16.68 -3.20 2.15
CA PRO A 78 -17.67 -3.84 3.02
C PRO A 78 -17.12 -5.00 3.86
N GLN A 79 -16.18 -5.79 3.32
CA GLN A 79 -15.54 -6.90 4.04
C GLN A 79 -14.69 -6.40 5.22
N LEU A 80 -14.29 -5.13 5.19
CA LEU A 80 -13.51 -4.48 6.24
C LEU A 80 -14.38 -3.62 7.18
N GLY A 81 -15.70 -3.80 7.15
CA GLY A 81 -16.65 -3.04 7.96
C GLY A 81 -16.77 -1.58 7.50
N ASP A 82 -16.90 -1.37 6.19
CA ASP A 82 -17.02 -0.07 5.54
C ASP A 82 -15.87 0.90 5.84
N ARG A 83 -14.66 0.35 5.98
CA ARG A 83 -13.43 1.11 6.16
C ARG A 83 -12.58 1.08 4.90
N ARG A 84 -11.70 2.08 4.75
CA ARG A 84 -10.70 2.07 3.68
C ARG A 84 -9.56 1.14 4.06
N PRO A 85 -9.13 0.21 3.19
CA PRO A 85 -8.01 -0.67 3.45
C PRO A 85 -6.72 0.09 3.84
N VAL A 86 -6.46 1.22 3.19
CA VAL A 86 -5.27 2.04 3.48
C VAL A 86 -5.22 2.53 4.92
N ASP A 87 -6.36 2.90 5.51
CA ASP A 87 -6.43 3.38 6.90
C ASP A 87 -6.11 2.23 7.88
N LEU A 88 -6.53 1.02 7.55
CA LEU A 88 -6.21 -0.18 8.34
C LEU A 88 -4.73 -0.53 8.27
N ILE A 89 -4.13 -0.46 7.08
CA ILE A 89 -2.68 -0.66 6.91
C ILE A 89 -1.90 0.33 7.77
N ARG A 90 -2.29 1.61 7.76
CA ARG A 90 -1.64 2.66 8.57
C ARG A 90 -1.75 2.41 10.07
N SER A 91 -2.84 1.80 10.51
CA SER A 91 -3.05 1.41 11.92
C SER A 91 -2.35 0.10 12.32
N GLY A 92 -1.55 -0.49 11.42
CA GLY A 92 -0.85 -1.76 11.66
C GLY A 92 -1.71 -3.01 11.47
N ARG A 93 -2.94 -2.86 10.97
CA ARG A 93 -3.92 -3.94 10.79
C ARG A 93 -3.82 -4.57 9.39
N VAL A 94 -2.60 -4.82 8.94
CA VAL A 94 -2.31 -5.33 7.58
C VAL A 94 -2.89 -6.73 7.36
N ALA A 95 -2.87 -7.58 8.38
CA ALA A 95 -3.38 -8.96 8.30
C ALA A 95 -4.87 -9.00 7.89
N GLU A 96 -5.70 -8.15 8.49
CA GLU A 96 -7.13 -8.07 8.14
C GLU A 96 -7.36 -7.65 6.69
N VAL A 97 -6.52 -6.72 6.20
CA VAL A 97 -6.59 -6.27 4.81
C VAL A 97 -6.19 -7.40 3.86
N LEU A 98 -5.16 -8.18 4.19
CA LEU A 98 -4.76 -9.33 3.39
C LEU A 98 -5.85 -10.41 3.35
N GLU A 99 -6.50 -10.71 4.48
CA GLU A 99 -7.63 -11.65 4.50
C GLU A 99 -8.78 -11.18 3.59
N ALA A 100 -9.09 -9.89 3.60
CA ALA A 100 -10.08 -9.32 2.68
C ALA A 100 -9.64 -9.43 1.21
N VAL A 101 -8.35 -9.18 0.92
CA VAL A 101 -7.80 -9.38 -0.45
C VAL A 101 -7.94 -10.84 -0.87
N GLU A 102 -7.55 -11.80 -0.04
CA GLU A 102 -7.67 -13.22 -0.39
C GLU A 102 -9.13 -13.63 -0.63
N THR A 103 -10.05 -13.11 0.17
CA THR A 103 -11.49 -13.37 0.01
C THR A 103 -12.02 -12.79 -1.30
N ASP A 104 -11.73 -11.51 -1.58
CA ASP A 104 -12.10 -10.83 -2.83
C ASP A 104 -11.53 -11.55 -4.07
N LEU A 105 -10.26 -11.98 -3.99
CA LEU A 105 -9.61 -12.75 -5.05
C LEU A 105 -10.26 -14.13 -5.22
N ALA A 106 -10.65 -14.81 -4.15
CA ALA A 106 -11.31 -16.12 -4.18
C ALA A 106 -12.75 -16.04 -4.72
N ASP A 107 -13.54 -15.05 -4.28
CA ASP A 107 -14.90 -14.82 -4.77
C ASP A 107 -14.92 -14.53 -6.27
N ALA A 108 -13.87 -13.92 -6.81
CA ALA A 108 -13.72 -13.67 -8.24
C ALA A 108 -13.47 -14.94 -9.09
N TYR A 109 -13.33 -16.13 -8.47
CA TYR A 109 -13.25 -17.43 -9.14
C TYR A 109 -14.53 -18.27 -9.05
N ALA A 110 -15.52 -17.85 -8.25
CA ALA A 110 -16.82 -18.51 -8.10
C ALA A 110 -17.82 -18.05 -9.19
#